data_AF-A0A1J4W2Y1-F1
#
_entry.id   AF-A0A1J4W2Y1-F1
#
_cell.length_a   1.000
_cell.length_b   1.000
_cell.length_c   1.000
_cell.angle_alpha   90.00
_cell.angle_beta   90.00
_cell.angle_gamma   90.00
#
_symmetry.space_group_name_H-M   'P 1'
#
loop_
_entity.id
_entity.type
_entity.pdbx_description
1 polymer ?
#
loop_
_entity_poly.entity_id
_entity_poly.type
_entity_poly.pdbx_seq_one_letter_code
_entity_poly.pdbx_strand_id
1 'polypeptide(L)'
;MTKEAISVAVKNAIERNEDLESAKVSLLNAGYISSEIDEASREISSSPIEISHKNEVVANDFSVPSPEENVKIKKGVPFWVILLGMIFIVLIASGVAYFLTIGKH
;
A
#
# COMPACT_ATOMS: atom_id res chain seq x y z
N MET A 1 -19.15 8.34 12.17
CA MET A 1 -17.88 8.95 11.70
C MET A 1 -18.25 10.09 10.77
N THR A 2 -17.43 11.13 10.66
CA THR A 2 -17.84 12.35 9.95
C THR A 2 -17.63 12.21 8.44
N LYS A 3 -18.66 12.55 7.65
CA LYS A 3 -18.62 12.56 6.18
C LYS A 3 -17.44 13.37 5.61
N GLU A 4 -17.03 14.42 6.33
CA GLU A 4 -15.86 15.25 6.03
C GLU A 4 -14.55 14.46 6.01
N ALA A 5 -14.39 13.44 6.86
CA ALA A 5 -13.17 12.63 6.87
C ALA A 5 -13.03 11.79 5.60
N ILE A 6 -14.16 11.32 5.06
CA ILE A 6 -14.22 10.51 3.84
C ILE A 6 -13.93 11.39 2.63
N SER A 7 -14.52 12.59 2.55
CA SER A 7 -14.24 13.52 1.44
C SER A 7 -12.79 13.99 1.42
N VAL A 8 -12.18 14.26 2.58
CA VAL A 8 -10.74 14.59 2.68
C VAL A 8 -9.88 13.40 2.24
N ALA A 9 -10.23 12.18 2.63
CA ALA A 9 -9.47 10.99 2.25
C ALA A 9 -9.53 10.71 0.74
N VAL A 10 -10.72 10.83 0.11
CA VAL A 10 -10.88 10.70 -1.34
C VAL A 10 -10.11 11.81 -2.06
N LYS A 11 -10.20 13.06 -1.58
CA LYS A 11 -9.48 14.19 -2.19
C LYS A 11 -7.96 14.00 -2.14
N ASN A 12 -7.42 13.56 -0.99
CA ASN A 12 -5.99 13.27 -0.84
C ASN A 12 -5.53 12.14 -1.78
N ALA A 13 -6.36 11.11 -1.98
CA ALA A 13 -6.06 10.05 -2.94
C ALA A 13 -5.96 10.59 -4.38
N ILE A 14 -6.90 11.46 -4.79
CA ILE A 14 -6.88 12.11 -6.11
C ILE A 14 -5.68 13.04 -6.26
N GLU A 15 -5.33 13.82 -5.23
CA GLU A 15 -4.14 14.69 -5.22
C GLU A 15 -2.83 13.89 -5.37
N ARG A 16 -2.83 12.62 -4.98
CA ARG A 16 -1.69 11.68 -5.13
C ARG A 16 -1.68 10.94 -6.47
N ASN A 17 -2.54 11.31 -7.42
CA ASN A 17 -2.77 10.63 -8.70
C ASN A 17 -3.28 9.18 -8.55
N GLU A 18 -3.95 8.84 -7.45
CA GLU A 18 -4.66 7.57 -7.34
C GLU A 18 -6.01 7.65 -8.07
N ASP A 19 -6.39 6.57 -8.75
CA ASP A 19 -7.70 6.47 -9.40
C ASP A 19 -8.81 6.51 -8.35
N LEU A 20 -9.93 7.16 -8.70
CA LEU A 20 -11.10 7.29 -7.83
C LEU A 20 -11.59 5.92 -7.33
N GLU A 21 -11.61 4.90 -8.19
CA GLU A 21 -12.02 3.55 -7.80
C GLU A 21 -11.02 2.89 -6.85
N SER A 22 -9.72 3.15 -7.02
CA SER A 22 -8.69 2.70 -6.08
C SER A 22 -8.84 3.35 -4.70
N ALA A 23 -9.21 4.63 -4.67
CA ALA A 23 -9.51 5.35 -3.43
C ALA A 23 -10.74 4.77 -2.72
N LYS A 24 -11.82 4.48 -3.46
CA LYS A 24 -13.04 3.85 -2.92
C LYS A 24 -12.74 2.48 -2.30
N VAL A 25 -11.98 1.63 -2.99
CA VAL A 25 -11.58 0.30 -2.49
C VAL A 25 -10.73 0.44 -1.21
N SER A 26 -9.81 1.39 -1.17
CA SER A 26 -9.00 1.65 0.02
C SER A 26 -9.84 2.09 1.23
N LEU A 27 -10.87 2.89 1.00
CA LEU A 27 -11.81 3.32 2.04
C LEU A 27 -12.72 2.18 2.51
N LEU A 28 -13.22 1.35 1.59
CA LEU A 28 -13.97 0.14 1.96
C LEU A 28 -13.12 -0.78 2.84
N ASN A 29 -11.85 -0.99 2.47
CA ASN A 29 -10.91 -1.81 3.24
C ASN A 29 -10.56 -1.20 4.61
N ALA A 30 -10.62 0.12 4.73
CA ALA A 30 -10.43 0.82 6.00
C ALA A 30 -11.68 0.78 6.92
N GLY A 31 -12.77 0.16 6.47
CA GLY A 31 -14.01 -0.03 7.24
C GLY A 31 -15.03 1.10 7.09
N TYR A 32 -14.86 1.99 6.10
CA TYR A 32 -15.86 3.01 5.79
C TYR A 32 -17.08 2.40 5.06
N ILE A 33 -18.25 3.01 5.25
CA ILE A 33 -19.51 2.53 4.70
C ILE A 33 -19.58 2.89 3.21
N SER A 34 -19.91 1.92 2.36
CA SER A 34 -19.98 2.10 0.89
C SER A 34 -20.86 3.28 0.46
N SER A 35 -22.01 3.45 1.08
CA SER A 35 -22.93 4.56 0.78
C SER A 35 -22.34 5.94 1.07
N GLU A 36 -21.51 6.06 2.11
CA GLU A 36 -20.86 7.33 2.47
C GLU A 36 -19.70 7.65 1.53
N ILE A 37 -18.99 6.61 1.07
CA ILE A 37 -17.92 6.71 0.06
C ILE A 37 -18.48 7.16 -1.29
N ASP A 38 -19.60 6.58 -1.73
CA ASP A 38 -20.24 6.95 -2.99
C ASP A 38 -20.80 8.37 -2.96
N GLU A 39 -21.34 8.81 -1.81
CA GLU A 39 -21.82 10.18 -1.61
C GLU A 39 -20.66 11.18 -1.70
N ALA A 40 -19.57 10.94 -0.98
CA ALA A 40 -18.36 11.80 -1.01
C ALA A 40 -17.69 11.81 -2.40
N SER A 41 -17.66 10.66 -3.09
CA SER A 41 -17.14 10.55 -4.45
C SER A 41 -17.98 11.36 -5.44
N ARG A 42 -19.30 11.33 -5.33
CA ARG A 42 -20.20 12.14 -6.18
C ARG A 42 -20.01 13.61 -5.92
N GLU A 43 -19.86 14.00 -4.66
CA GLU A 43 -19.63 15.40 -4.27
C GLU A 43 -18.33 15.94 -4.89
N ILE A 44 -17.26 15.15 -4.86
CA ILE A 44 -15.97 15.51 -5.46
C ILE A 44 -16.04 15.53 -6.99
N SER A 45 -16.74 14.59 -7.63
CA SER A 45 -16.96 14.62 -9.08
C SER A 45 -17.87 15.77 -9.54
N SER A 46 -18.78 16.24 -8.67
CA SER A 46 -19.69 17.34 -8.95
C SER A 46 -19.11 18.72 -8.65
N SER A 47 -18.12 18.80 -7.77
CA SER A 47 -17.33 20.00 -7.56
C SER A 47 -16.32 20.11 -8.70
N PRO A 48 -16.33 21.18 -9.52
CA PRO A 48 -15.24 21.46 -10.41
C PRO A 48 -14.01 21.64 -9.54
N ILE A 49 -13.16 20.62 -9.49
CA ILE A 49 -11.85 20.72 -8.88
C ILE A 49 -11.19 21.82 -9.70
N GLU A 50 -11.02 22.99 -9.11
CA GLU A 50 -10.19 24.06 -9.65
C GLU A 50 -8.76 23.53 -9.57
N ILE A 51 -8.43 22.64 -10.51
CA ILE A 51 -7.10 22.13 -10.73
C ILE A 51 -6.34 23.37 -11.18
N SER A 52 -5.74 24.07 -10.22
CA SER A 52 -4.70 25.06 -10.49
C SER A 52 -3.52 24.29 -11.10
N HIS A 53 -3.66 23.97 -12.38
CA HIS A 53 -2.62 23.50 -13.26
C HIS A 53 -1.55 24.58 -13.28
N LYS A 54 -0.60 24.47 -12.36
CA LYS A 54 0.67 25.15 -12.48
C LYS A 54 1.34 24.52 -13.69
N ASN A 55 1.26 25.24 -14.82
CA ASN A 55 1.92 24.98 -16.09
C ASN A 55 3.29 24.30 -15.91
N GLU A 56 3.40 23.08 -16.41
CA GLU A 56 4.64 22.63 -17.04
C GLU A 56 4.26 22.08 -18.41
N VAL A 57 4.25 22.99 -19.38
CA VAL A 57 4.19 22.67 -20.81
C VAL A 57 5.56 22.16 -21.20
N VAL A 58 5.72 20.85 -21.38
CA VAL A 58 6.81 20.30 -22.20
C VAL A 58 6.26 19.19 -23.10
N ALA A 59 6.14 19.58 -24.37
CA ALA A 59 6.22 18.77 -25.59
C ALA A 59 5.22 17.62 -25.79
N ASN A 60 4.31 17.87 -26.74
CA ASN A 60 3.88 16.86 -27.71
C ASN A 60 5.11 16.13 -28.27
N ASP A 61 5.31 14.87 -27.91
CA ASP A 61 5.99 13.93 -28.79
C ASP A 61 5.22 12.61 -28.80
N PHE A 62 4.66 12.31 -29.96
CA PHE A 62 3.86 11.13 -30.23
C PHE A 62 4.81 9.92 -30.28
N SER A 63 5.18 9.42 -29.11
CA SER A 63 6.00 8.22 -28.97
C SER A 63 5.14 7.09 -28.41
N VAL A 64 5.00 6.06 -29.23
CA VAL A 64 4.37 4.77 -28.90
C VAL A 64 4.94 4.26 -27.57
N PRO A 65 4.11 3.93 -26.56
CA PRO A 65 4.66 3.36 -25.34
C PRO A 65 5.20 1.95 -25.65
N SER A 66 6.53 1.86 -25.62
CA SER A 66 7.29 0.61 -25.53
C SER A 66 6.69 -0.27 -24.42
N PRO A 67 6.56 -1.60 -24.61
CA PRO A 67 5.96 -2.45 -23.60
C PRO A 67 6.74 -2.32 -22.30
N GLU A 68 6.03 -1.90 -21.25
CA GLU A 68 6.53 -1.74 -19.90
C GLU A 68 7.32 -2.98 -19.49
N GLU A 69 8.64 -2.77 -19.39
CA GLU A 69 9.56 -3.71 -18.79
C GLU A 69 9.07 -3.98 -17.36
N ASN A 70 8.46 -5.15 -17.19
CA ASN A 70 8.07 -5.67 -15.89
C ASN A 70 9.34 -5.92 -15.08
N VAL A 71 9.87 -4.87 -14.45
CA VAL A 71 10.88 -4.99 -13.40
C VAL A 71 10.20 -5.72 -12.26
N LYS A 72 10.32 -7.05 -12.25
CA LYS A 72 9.98 -7.92 -11.13
C LYS A 72 10.87 -7.52 -9.97
N ILE A 73 10.42 -6.57 -9.16
CA ILE A 73 11.02 -6.26 -7.87
C ILE A 73 10.91 -7.55 -7.05
N LYS A 74 12.01 -8.31 -6.99
CA LYS A 74 12.15 -9.43 -6.06
C LYS A 74 11.97 -8.83 -4.67
N LYS A 75 10.78 -9.02 -4.07
CA LYS A 75 10.54 -8.74 -2.66
C LYS A 75 11.58 -9.50 -1.86
N GLY A 76 12.62 -8.79 -1.41
CA GLY A 76 13.63 -9.35 -0.53
C GLY A 76 12.96 -9.85 0.74
N VAL A 77 13.44 -10.96 1.27
CA VAL A 77 12.96 -11.49 2.55
C VAL A 77 13.10 -10.39 3.60
N PRO A 78 12.04 -10.03 4.33
CA PRO A 78 12.12 -8.94 5.30
C PRO A 78 13.11 -9.32 6.39
N PHE A 79 13.93 -8.36 6.82
CA PHE A 79 15.00 -8.55 7.80
C PHE A 79 14.53 -9.27 9.09
N TRP A 80 13.29 -9.02 9.51
CA TRP A 80 12.64 -9.71 10.64
C TRP A 80 12.59 -11.23 10.51
N VAL A 81 12.41 -11.76 9.29
CA VAL A 81 12.39 -13.21 9.05
C VAL A 81 13.79 -13.81 9.22
N ILE A 82 14.83 -13.08 8.85
CA ILE A 82 16.22 -13.50 9.07
C ILE A 82 16.53 -13.51 10.58
N LEU A 83 16.11 -12.47 11.29
CA LEU A 83 16.28 -12.38 12.75
C LEU A 83 15.55 -13.51 13.48
N LEU A 84 14.30 -13.80 13.09
CA LEU A 84 13.51 -14.88 13.67
C LEU A 84 14.13 -16.26 13.39
N GLY A 85 14.66 -16.47 12.17
CA GLY A 85 15.37 -17.67 11.80
C GLY A 85 16.61 -17.93 12.66
N MET A 86 17.39 -16.88 12.97
CA MET A 86 18.56 -16.99 13.84
C MET A 86 18.20 -17.43 15.26
N ILE A 87 17.14 -16.84 15.84
CA ILE A 87 16.66 -17.22 17.18
C ILE A 87 16.21 -18.69 17.19
N PHE A 88 15.49 -19.12 16.15
CA PHE A 88 15.01 -20.50 16.03
C PHE A 88 16.15 -21.52 15.99
N ILE A 89 17.22 -21.24 15.23
CA ILE A 89 18.41 -22.10 15.15
C ILE A 89 19.10 -22.22 16.51
N VAL A 90 19.25 -21.10 17.24
CA VAL A 90 19.85 -21.10 18.58
C VAL A 90 19.02 -21.93 19.57
N LEU A 91 17.69 -21.84 19.51
CA LEU A 91 16.80 -22.61 20.37
C LEU A 91 16.90 -24.12 20.10
N ILE A 92 16.94 -24.54 18.83
CA ILE A 92 17.14 -25.95 18.48
C ILE A 92 18.50 -26.44 18.96
N ALA A 93 19.58 -25.69 18.68
CA ALA A 93 20.92 -26.08 19.09
C ALA A 93 21.03 -26.22 20.62
N SER A 94 20.43 -25.29 21.37
CA SER A 94 20.37 -25.34 22.83
C SER A 94 19.57 -26.54 23.33
N GLY A 95 18.40 -26.82 22.75
CA GLY A 95 17.58 -27.97 23.10
C GLY A 95 18.27 -29.31 22.81
N VAL A 96 18.93 -29.44 21.67
CA VAL A 96 19.71 -30.63 21.31
C VAL A 96 20.90 -30.81 22.24
N ALA A 97 21.64 -29.74 22.54
CA ALA A 97 22.74 -29.79 23.49
C ALA A 97 22.28 -30.23 24.89
N TYR A 98 21.15 -29.68 25.36
CA TYR A 98 20.54 -30.05 26.63
C TYR A 98 20.06 -31.52 26.66
N PHE A 99 19.45 -31.99 25.58
CA PHE A 99 19.02 -33.38 25.46
C PHE A 99 20.20 -34.36 25.49
N LEU A 100 21.30 -34.03 24.81
CA LEU A 100 22.51 -34.84 24.78
C LEU A 100 23.26 -34.86 26.13
N THR A 101 23.21 -33.78 26.90
CA THR A 101 23.81 -33.75 28.25
C THR A 101 22.99 -34.51 29.27
N ILE A 102 21.64 -34.47 29.17
CA ILE A 102 20.77 -35.20 30.09
C ILE A 102 20.73 -36.70 29.78
N GLY A 103 20.84 -37.11 28.52
CA GLY A 103 20.90 -38.53 28.14
C GLY A 103 22.22 -39.23 28.50
N LYS A 104 23.21 -38.50 29.03
CA LYS A 104 24.49 -39.03 29.49
C LYS A 104 24.55 -39.30 31.00
N HIS A 105 23.52 -38.93 31.75
CA HIS A 105 23.38 -39.17 33.19
C HIS A 105 22.42 -40.32 33.46
#